data_AF-N9M0V5-F1
#
_entry.id   AF-N9M0V5-F1
#
_cell.length_a   1.000
_cell.length_b   1.000
_cell.length_c   1.000
_cell.angle_alpha   90.00
_cell.angle_beta   90.00
_cell.angle_gamma   90.00
#
_symmetry.space_group_name_H-M   'P 1'
#
loop_
_entity.id
_entity.type
_entity.pdbx_description
1 polymer ?
#
loop_
_entity_poly.entity_id
_entity_poly.type
_entity_poly.pdbx_seq_one_letter_code
_entity_poly.pdbx_strand_id
1 'polypeptide(L)' 'MRKSYPISQSQKFDSNGDYIRKWVPELAHLDAQIIHEPYAKDVSKNLNYPKPIVDLKTSRARAIEAFKSYL' A
#
# COMPACT_ATOMS: atom_id res chain seq x y z
N MET A 1 -10.38 12.78 11.74
CA MET A 1 -9.05 12.16 11.50
C MET A 1 -8.89 11.89 10.01
N ARG A 2 -7.95 12.57 9.32
CA ARG A 2 -7.76 12.39 7.87
C ARG A 2 -7.40 10.93 7.57
N LYS A 3 -8.09 10.38 6.57
CA LYS A 3 -8.01 9.01 6.10
C LYS A 3 -6.68 8.80 5.34
N SER A 4 -5.54 8.75 6.04
CA SER A 4 -4.24 8.47 5.43
C SER A 4 -4.09 6.96 5.22
N TYR A 5 -4.36 6.49 4.00
CA TYR A 5 -4.00 5.14 3.57
C TYR A 5 -2.78 5.25 2.65
N PRO A 6 -1.70 4.48 2.89
CA PRO A 6 -0.51 4.50 2.04
C PRO A 6 -0.82 4.35 0.55
N ILE A 7 -1.74 3.44 0.22
CA ILE A 7 -2.18 3.18 -1.17
C ILE A 7 -2.83 4.43 -1.79
N SER A 8 -3.76 5.08 -1.08
CA SER A 8 -4.46 6.25 -1.64
C SER A 8 -3.58 7.49 -1.73
N GLN A 9 -2.56 7.63 -0.87
CA GLN A 9 -1.55 8.68 -1.01
C GLN A 9 -0.66 8.39 -2.22
N SER A 10 -0.20 7.15 -2.37
CA SER A 10 0.61 6.73 -3.50
C SER A 10 -0.10 6.99 -4.84
N GLN A 11 -1.35 6.53 -4.99
CA GLN A 11 -2.16 6.80 -6.20
C GLN A 11 -2.40 8.29 -6.45
N LYS A 12 -2.56 9.10 -5.40
CA LYS A 12 -2.82 10.53 -5.54
C LYS A 12 -1.60 11.30 -6.06
N PHE A 13 -0.40 10.94 -5.60
CA PHE A 13 0.84 11.68 -5.89
C PHE A 13 1.69 11.04 -6.98
N ASP A 14 1.41 9.79 -7.33
CA ASP A 14 2.14 9.02 -8.33
C ASP A 14 1.16 8.13 -9.12
N SER A 15 0.13 8.70 -9.75
CA SER A 15 -0.95 7.93 -10.38
C SER A 15 -0.50 6.90 -11.44
N ASN A 16 0.70 7.10 -12.01
CA ASN A 16 1.29 6.19 -13.00
C ASN A 16 2.22 5.14 -12.36
N GLY A 17 2.63 5.33 -11.10
CA GLY A 17 3.60 4.48 -10.41
C GLY A 17 5.06 4.72 -10.81
N ASP A 18 5.38 5.84 -11.46
CA ASP A 18 6.72 6.11 -12.01
C ASP A 18 7.77 6.22 -10.90
N TYR A 19 7.38 6.78 -9.75
CA TYR A 19 8.26 6.82 -8.59
C TYR A 19 8.53 5.41 -8.06
N ILE A 20 7.50 4.56 -7.98
CA ILE A 20 7.66 3.16 -7.55
C ILE A 20 8.55 2.40 -8.53
N ARG A 21 8.34 2.52 -9.85
CA ARG A 21 9.19 1.84 -10.85
C ARG A 21 10.66 2.22 -10.74
N LYS A 22 10.94 3.49 -10.43
CA LYS A 22 12.31 4.00 -10.28
C LYS A 22 13.02 3.43 -9.06
N TRP A 23 12.32 3.29 -7.94
CA TRP A 23 12.93 2.96 -6.65
C TRP A 23 12.71 1.52 -6.19
N VAL A 24 11.75 0.82 -6.80
CA VAL A 24 11.39 -0.58 -6.54
C VAL A 24 11.35 -1.31 -7.89
N PRO A 25 12.51 -1.51 -8.54
CA PRO A 25 12.59 -2.01 -9.91
C PRO A 25 11.99 -3.42 -10.08
N GLU A 26 11.95 -4.22 -9.03
CA GLU A 26 11.28 -5.53 -9.02
C GLU A 26 9.77 -5.44 -9.30
N LEU A 27 9.15 -4.28 -9.08
CA LEU A 27 7.74 -4.00 -9.39
C LEU A 27 7.54 -3.23 -10.71
N ALA A 28 8.62 -2.88 -11.43
CA ALA A 28 8.52 -2.00 -12.60
C ALA A 28 7.67 -2.56 -13.75
N HIS A 29 7.53 -3.88 -13.81
CA HIS A 29 6.72 -4.62 -14.79
C HIS A 29 5.21 -4.53 -14.54
N LEU A 30 4.78 -4.01 -13.37
CA LEU A 30 3.37 -3.87 -13.03
C LEU A 30 2.75 -2.66 -13.71
N ASP A 31 1.47 -2.81 -14.10
CA ASP A 31 0.67 -1.71 -14.59
C ASP A 31 0.35 -0.69 -13.47
N ALA A 32 -0.07 0.51 -13.88
CA ALA A 32 -0.41 1.60 -12.96
C ALA A 32 -1.59 1.27 -12.03
N GLN A 33 -2.47 0.32 -12.38
CA GLN A 33 -3.61 -0.05 -11.55
C GLN A 33 -3.18 -0.96 -10.38
N ILE A 34 -2.16 -1.79 -10.58
CA ILE A 34 -1.70 -2.81 -9.64
C ILE A 34 -0.48 -2.35 -8.84
N ILE A 35 0.41 -1.52 -9.40
CA ILE A 35 1.70 -1.17 -8.78
C ILE A 35 1.58 -0.53 -7.38
N HIS A 36 0.47 0.15 -7.09
CA HIS A 36 0.20 0.77 -5.78
C HIS A 36 -0.29 -0.21 -4.70
N GLU A 37 -0.83 -1.35 -5.11
CA GLU A 37 -1.32 -2.38 -4.22
C GLU A 37 -1.15 -3.75 -4.91
N PRO A 38 0.09 -4.25 -5.02
CA PRO A 38 0.42 -5.40 -5.86
C PRO A 38 -0.41 -6.65 -5.53
N TYR A 39 -0.82 -6.81 -4.26
CA TYR A 39 -1.58 -7.95 -3.77
C TYR A 39 -3.08 -7.69 -3.55
N ALA A 40 -3.64 -6.57 -4.06
CA ALA A 40 -5.04 -6.16 -3.82
C ALA A 40 -6.08 -7.23 -4.21
N LYS A 41 -5.73 -8.07 -5.17
CA LYS A 41 -6.47 -9.20 -5.72
C LYS A 41 -5.41 -10.22 -6.10
N ASP A 42 -5.74 -11.51 -6.09
CA ASP A 42 -4.87 -12.68 -6.37
C ASP A 42 -4.00 -12.67 -7.66
N VAL A 43 -3.93 -11.53 -8.36
CA VAL A 43 -3.25 -11.18 -9.60
C VAL A 43 -1.74 -11.40 -9.53
N SER A 44 -1.13 -11.49 -8.34
CA SER A 44 0.34 -11.43 -8.21
C SER A 44 0.92 -12.40 -7.16
N LYS A 45 0.37 -13.63 -7.09
CA LYS A 45 0.81 -14.66 -6.12
C LYS A 45 2.32 -14.97 -6.16
N ASN A 46 2.98 -14.70 -7.28
CA ASN A 46 4.38 -15.06 -7.54
C ASN A 46 5.31 -13.85 -7.68
N LEU A 47 5.00 -12.70 -7.07
CA LEU A 47 5.95 -11.59 -7.04
C LEU A 47 7.17 -11.93 -6.20
N ASN A 48 8.36 -11.63 -6.74
CA ASN A 48 9.59 -11.56 -5.96
C ASN A 48 9.66 -10.24 -5.18
N TYR A 49 8.61 -9.97 -4.42
CA TYR A 49 8.43 -8.80 -3.57
C TYR A 49 7.73 -9.26 -2.28
N PRO A 50 8.00 -8.65 -1.11
CA PRO A 50 7.36 -9.07 0.13
C PRO A 50 5.87 -8.70 0.18
N LYS A 51 5.07 -9.59 0.77
CA LYS A 51 3.68 -9.29 1.13
C LYS A 51 3.63 -8.18 2.21
N PRO A 52 2.54 -7.41 2.31
CA PRO A 52 2.38 -6.42 3.37
C PRO A 52 2.55 -7.05 4.75
N ILE A 53 3.40 -6.44 5.57
CA ILE A 53 3.74 -6.95 6.92
C ILE A 53 2.53 -6.85 7.87
N VAL A 54 1.65 -5.89 7.64
CA VAL A 54 0.43 -5.67 8.42
C VAL A 54 -0.76 -5.47 7.51
N ASP A 55 -1.93 -5.92 7.95
CA ASP A 55 -3.19 -5.56 7.32
C ASP A 55 -3.54 -4.09 7.66
N LEU A 56 -3.78 -3.28 6.64
CA LEU A 56 -4.01 -1.83 6.79
C LEU A 56 -5.30 -1.51 7.54
N LYS A 57 -6.33 -2.34 7.41
CA LYS A 57 -7.63 -2.10 8.06
C LYS A 57 -7.54 -2.31 9.56
N THR A 58 -6.98 -3.45 9.97
CA THR A 58 -6.83 -3.84 11.37
C THR A 58 -5.76 -3.02 12.08
N SER A 59 -4.61 -2.75 11.44
CA SER A 59 -3.56 -1.90 12.04
C SER A 59 -4.08 -0.49 12.31
N ARG A 60 -4.84 0.09 11.39
CA ARG A 60 -5.49 1.39 11.59
C ARG A 60 -6.49 1.36 12.74
N ALA A 61 -7.32 0.32 12.84
CA ALA A 61 -8.29 0.18 13.92
C ALA A 61 -7.59 0.13 15.29
N ARG A 62 -6.55 -0.69 15.42
CA ARG A 62 -5.73 -0.78 16.66
C ARG A 62 -5.10 0.55 17.03
N ALA A 63 -4.53 1.28 16.05
CA ALA A 63 -3.92 2.58 16.31
C ALA A 63 -4.94 3.62 16.81
N ILE A 64 -6.16 3.62 16.26
CA ILE A 64 -7.24 4.52 16.72
C ILE A 64 -7.68 4.15 18.13
N GLU A 65 -7.85 2.86 18.42
CA GLU A 65 -8.24 2.37 19.74
C GLU A 65 -7.20 2.71 20.81
N ALA A 66 -5.92 2.42 20.55
CA ALA A 66 -4.82 2.74 21.47
C ALA A 66 -4.70 4.26 21.73
N PHE A 67 -4.95 5.09 20.70
CA PHE A 67 -4.95 6.54 20.88
C PHE A 67 -6.15 7.03 21.71
N LYS A 68 -7.33 6.42 21.53
CA LYS A 68 -8.51 6.72 22.35
C LYS A 68 -8.32 6.33 23.81
N SER A 69 -7.63 5.23 24.10
CA SER A 69 -7.37 4.79 25.48
C SER A 69 -6.31 5.62 26.19
N TYR A 70 -5.55 6.43 25.45
CA TYR A 70 -4.51 7.31 25.99
C TYR A 70 -5.04 8.72 26.32
N LEU A 71 -6.26 9.04 25.88
CA LEU A 71 -6.99 10.27 26.19
C LEU A 71 -8.04 10.02 27.27
#